data_AF-A0A1F3SJA4-F1
#
_entry.id   AF-A0A1F3SJA4-F1
#
_cell.length_a   1.000
_cell.length_b   1.000
_cell.length_c   1.000
_cell.angle_alpha   90.00
_cell.angle_beta   90.00
_cell.angle_gamma   90.00
#
_symmetry.space_group_name_H-M   'P 1'
#
loop_
_entity.id
_entity.type
_entity.pdbx_description
1 polymer ?
#
loop_
_entity_poly.entity_id
_entity_poly.type
_entity_poly.pdbx_seq_one_letter_code
_entity_poly.pdbx_strand_id
1 'polypeptide(L)'
;MVQSRNDRGQSTVEYILMLAVVASLAATILNSERFRKTLGKDSVLFNKFARTLEYTYRHGVYGTLDDTPRSPPFGNEHNTYYKGGQSRFYMSRTKYPE
;
A
#
# COMPACT_ATOMS: atom_id res chain seq x y z
N MET A 1 -47.72 36.31 3.56
CA MET A 1 -48.16 34.91 3.73
C MET A 1 -46.92 34.04 3.76
N VAL A 2 -46.38 33.79 4.96
CA VAL A 2 -45.18 32.97 5.15
C VAL A 2 -45.66 31.52 5.24
N GLN A 3 -45.31 30.72 4.24
CA GLN A 3 -45.66 29.31 4.17
C GLN A 3 -44.85 28.56 5.24
N SER A 4 -45.51 28.16 6.33
CA SER A 4 -44.95 27.33 7.38
C SER A 4 -44.54 25.98 6.80
N ARG A 5 -43.24 25.76 6.63
CA ARG A 5 -42.65 24.48 6.22
C ARG A 5 -42.92 23.46 7.32
N ASN A 6 -43.84 22.54 7.07
CA ASN A 6 -44.22 21.50 8.02
C ASN A 6 -43.15 20.39 8.01
N ASP A 7 -42.08 20.55 8.78
CA ASP A 7 -40.95 19.61 8.88
C ASP A 7 -41.24 18.37 9.75
N ARG A 8 -42.52 18.04 9.99
CA ARG A 8 -42.95 16.91 10.84
C ARG A 8 -43.15 15.58 10.11
N GLY A 9 -42.77 15.52 8.84
CA GLY A 9 -43.03 14.39 7.94
C GLY A 9 -41.80 13.85 7.23
N GLN A 10 -40.59 14.04 7.79
CA GLN A 10 -39.40 13.35 7.30
C GLN A 10 -39.57 11.86 7.59
N SER A 11 -40.21 11.18 6.65
CA SER A 11 -40.71 9.83 6.81
C SER A 11 -39.53 8.87 6.82
N THR A 12 -39.52 7.92 7.74
CA THR A 12 -38.51 6.85 7.81
C THR A 12 -38.28 6.18 6.44
N VAL A 13 -39.30 6.15 5.59
CA VAL A 13 -39.24 5.61 4.22
C VAL A 13 -38.33 6.44 3.32
N GLU A 14 -38.33 7.77 3.44
CA GLU A 14 -37.48 8.66 2.65
C GLU A 14 -36.00 8.42 2.96
N TYR A 15 -35.66 8.24 4.24
CA TYR A 15 -34.30 7.88 4.63
C TYR A 15 -33.88 6.50 4.17
N ILE A 16 -34.79 5.51 4.19
CA ILE A 16 -34.50 4.17 3.67
C ILE A 16 -34.29 4.22 2.16
N LEU A 17 -35.09 4.97 1.42
CA LEU A 17 -34.92 5.17 -0.02
C LEU A 17 -33.61 5.90 -0.34
N MET A 18 -33.28 6.95 0.40
CA MET A 18 -32.01 7.65 0.26
C MET A 18 -30.83 6.70 0.53
N LEU A 19 -30.91 5.90 1.60
CA LEU A 19 -29.90 4.90 1.92
C LEU A 19 -29.77 3.86 0.80
N ALA A 20 -30.88 3.40 0.24
CA ALA A 20 -30.89 2.45 -0.88
C ALA A 20 -30.21 3.03 -2.12
N VAL A 21 -30.48 4.30 -2.45
CA VAL A 21 -29.83 5.00 -3.57
C VAL A 21 -28.32 5.14 -3.31
N VAL A 22 -27.92 5.61 -2.13
CA VAL A 22 -26.50 5.73 -1.76
C VAL A 22 -25.80 4.37 -1.80
N ALA A 23 -26.44 3.31 -1.28
CA ALA A 23 -25.91 1.95 -1.29
C ALA A 23 -25.78 1.42 -2.73
N SER A 24 -26.74 1.69 -3.61
CA SER A 24 -26.66 1.29 -5.02
C SER A 24 -25.49 1.98 -5.73
N LEU A 25 -25.29 3.28 -5.51
CA LEU A 25 -24.19 4.04 -6.09
C LEU A 25 -22.84 3.52 -5.56
N ALA A 26 -22.75 3.27 -4.26
CA ALA A 26 -21.57 2.67 -3.65
C ALA A 26 -21.28 1.29 -4.26
N ALA A 27 -22.28 0.43 -4.40
CA ALA A 27 -22.13 -0.89 -5.02
C ALA A 27 -21.64 -0.79 -6.48
N THR A 28 -22.13 0.17 -7.26
CA THR A 28 -21.65 0.41 -8.63
C THR A 28 -20.18 0.80 -8.65
N ILE A 29 -19.75 1.71 -7.76
CA ILE A 29 -18.35 2.15 -7.69
C ILE A 29 -17.44 0.99 -7.27
N LEU A 30 -17.81 0.27 -6.21
CA LEU A 30 -17.02 -0.84 -5.67
C LEU A 30 -16.89 -2.01 -6.67
N ASN A 31 -17.93 -2.25 -7.49
CA ASN A 31 -17.89 -3.27 -8.53
C ASN A 31 -17.19 -2.83 -9.82
N SER A 32 -16.86 -1.54 -9.98
CA SER A 32 -16.17 -1.06 -11.16
C SER A 32 -14.78 -1.70 -11.31
N GLU A 33 -14.39 -2.04 -12.54
CA GLU A 33 -13.08 -2.65 -12.81
C GLU A 33 -11.92 -1.77 -12.36
N ARG A 34 -12.06 -0.44 -12.50
CA ARG A 34 -11.06 0.54 -12.08
C ARG A 34 -10.85 0.53 -10.56
N PHE A 35 -11.94 0.46 -9.80
CA PHE A 35 -11.86 0.38 -8.34
C PHE A 35 -11.24 -0.95 -7.91
N ARG A 36 -11.67 -2.08 -8.49
CA ARG A 36 -11.11 -3.41 -8.17
C ARG A 36 -9.63 -3.52 -8.53
N LYS A 37 -9.17 -2.90 -9.62
CA LYS A 37 -7.76 -2.87 -10.01
C LYS A 37 -6.88 -2.04 -9.06
N THR A 38 -7.45 -1.03 -8.41
CA THR A 38 -6.72 -0.09 -7.55
C THR A 38 -6.82 -0.43 -6.06
N LEU A 39 -7.94 -0.95 -5.60
CA LEU A 39 -8.22 -1.23 -4.17
C LEU A 39 -8.79 -2.64 -3.91
N GLY A 40 -8.98 -3.46 -4.94
CA GLY A 40 -9.41 -4.85 -4.78
C GLY A 40 -8.30 -5.77 -4.25
N LYS A 41 -8.64 -7.06 -4.08
CA LYS A 41 -7.74 -8.10 -3.56
C LYS A 41 -6.42 -8.20 -4.35
N ASP A 42 -6.50 -8.08 -5.68
CA ASP A 42 -5.33 -8.12 -6.57
C ASP A 42 -4.82 -6.73 -6.93
N SER A 43 -5.11 -5.72 -6.10
CA SER A 43 -4.79 -4.35 -6.47
C SER A 43 -3.29 -4.12 -6.63
N VAL A 44 -2.95 -3.30 -7.62
CA VAL A 44 -1.57 -2.89 -7.87
C VAL A 44 -1.02 -2.08 -6.69
N LEU A 45 -1.86 -1.30 -6.01
CA LEU A 45 -1.45 -0.49 -4.86
C LEU A 45 -1.08 -1.35 -3.65
N PHE A 46 -1.96 -2.26 -3.21
CA PHE A 46 -1.65 -3.11 -2.06
C PHE A 46 -0.48 -4.05 -2.35
N ASN A 47 -0.40 -4.61 -3.56
CA ASN A 47 0.74 -5.43 -3.95
C ASN A 47 2.07 -4.65 -3.94
N LYS A 48 2.08 -3.41 -4.47
CA LYS A 48 3.29 -2.57 -4.44
C LYS A 48 3.69 -2.20 -3.01
N PHE A 49 2.71 -1.85 -2.18
CA PHE A 49 2.94 -1.50 -0.78
C PHE A 49 3.48 -2.70 0.02
N ALA A 50 2.85 -3.87 -0.12
CA ALA A 50 3.29 -5.10 0.53
C ALA A 50 4.72 -5.48 0.11
N ARG A 51 5.05 -5.42 -1.19
CA ARG A 51 6.42 -5.69 -1.69
C ARG A 51 7.45 -4.69 -1.15
N THR A 52 7.07 -3.41 -1.03
CA THR A 52 7.93 -2.36 -0.48
C THR A 52 8.18 -2.60 1.02
N LEU A 53 7.14 -2.97 1.78
CA LEU A 53 7.27 -3.32 3.18
C LEU A 53 8.15 -4.57 3.38
N GLU A 54 7.93 -5.62 2.60
CA GLU A 54 8.75 -6.83 2.62
C GLU A 54 10.23 -6.51 2.34
N TYR A 55 10.50 -5.69 1.32
CA TYR A 55 11.84 -5.25 0.98
C TYR A 55 12.49 -4.45 2.12
N THR A 56 11.77 -3.44 2.62
CA THR A 56 12.28 -2.55 3.66
C THR A 56 12.53 -3.31 4.96
N TYR A 57 11.66 -4.26 5.30
CA TYR A 57 11.84 -5.14 6.45
C TYR A 57 13.11 -6.00 6.32
N ARG A 58 13.39 -6.54 5.12
CA ARG A 58 14.57 -7.39 4.87
C ARG A 58 15.88 -6.60 4.78
N HIS A 59 15.87 -5.43 4.16
CA HIS A 59 17.08 -4.68 3.80
C HIS A 59 17.29 -3.42 4.66
N GLY A 60 16.35 -3.07 5.55
CA GLY A 60 16.46 -1.88 6.40
C GLY A 60 16.54 -0.54 5.65
N VAL A 61 16.33 -0.54 4.33
CA VAL A 61 16.33 0.63 3.45
C VAL A 61 15.09 0.60 2.58
N TYR A 62 14.57 1.78 2.25
CA TYR A 62 13.41 1.89 1.37
C TYR A 62 13.77 1.45 -0.05
N GLY A 63 12.94 0.61 -0.65
CA GLY A 63 13.14 0.10 -2.01
C GLY A 63 12.09 -0.94 -2.37
N THR A 64 12.18 -1.47 -3.58
CA THR A 64 11.28 -2.52 -4.08
C THR A 64 12.05 -3.78 -4.45
N LEU A 65 11.40 -4.95 -4.50
CA LEU A 65 12.07 -6.18 -4.96
C LEU A 65 12.63 -6.09 -6.39
N ASP A 66 12.10 -5.17 -7.20
CA ASP A 66 12.60 -4.87 -8.55
C ASP A 66 13.83 -3.91 -8.50
N ASP A 67 14.02 -3.17 -7.40
CA ASP A 67 15.31 -2.61 -6.99
C ASP A 67 16.20 -3.74 -6.45
N THR A 68 16.46 -4.73 -7.30
CA THR A 68 17.63 -5.58 -7.11
C THR A 68 18.80 -4.66 -6.82
N PRO A 69 19.46 -4.79 -5.66
CA PRO A 69 20.70 -4.07 -5.45
C PRO A 69 21.58 -4.46 -6.62
N ARG A 70 21.92 -3.49 -7.46
CA ARG A 70 23.01 -3.56 -8.43
C ARG A 70 24.34 -3.61 -7.67
N SER A 71 24.39 -4.50 -6.70
CA SER A 71 25.48 -4.71 -5.77
C SER A 71 26.01 -6.09 -6.10
N PRO A 72 27.22 -6.18 -6.67
CA PRO A 72 27.83 -7.47 -6.95
C PRO A 72 27.85 -8.33 -5.66
N PRO A 73 27.87 -9.66 -5.79
CA PRO A 73 27.86 -10.61 -4.66
C PRO A 73 29.03 -10.42 -3.69
N PHE A 74 29.98 -9.54 -4.01
CA PHE A 74 31.07 -9.10 -3.17
C PHE A 74 31.21 -7.59 -3.32
N GLY A 75 31.02 -6.82 -2.24
CA GLY A 75 31.60 -5.48 -2.14
C GLY A 75 30.71 -4.36 -1.61
N ASN A 76 29.40 -4.54 -1.44
CA ASN A 76 28.59 -3.46 -0.87
C ASN A 76 28.27 -3.77 0.59
N GLU A 77 29.20 -3.32 1.43
CA GLU A 77 28.99 -3.01 2.83
C GLU A 77 27.56 -2.48 3.05
N HIS A 78 26.70 -3.30 3.63
CA HIS A 78 25.30 -2.93 3.83
C HIS A 78 25.25 -1.75 4.81
N ASN A 79 24.50 -0.68 4.50
CA ASN A 79 24.47 0.55 5.31
C ASN A 79 24.10 0.32 6.79
N THR A 80 23.37 -0.75 7.12
CA THR A 80 23.07 -1.10 8.53
C THR A 80 24.25 -1.77 9.25
N TYR A 81 25.19 -2.36 8.52
CA TYR A 81 26.33 -3.10 9.05
C TYR A 81 27.64 -2.34 8.97
N TYR A 82 27.68 -1.27 8.17
CA TYR A 82 28.89 -0.50 7.91
C TYR A 82 28.69 0.99 8.18
N LYS A 83 29.48 1.54 9.09
CA LYS A 83 29.51 2.98 9.38
C LYS A 83 30.95 3.41 9.64
N GLY A 84 31.45 4.37 8.87
CA GLY A 84 32.76 5.00 9.10
C GLY A 84 33.96 4.07 8.88
N GLY A 85 33.90 3.13 7.94
CA GLY A 85 35.05 2.28 7.61
C GLY A 85 35.13 0.94 8.36
N GLN A 86 34.16 0.64 9.23
CA GLN A 86 34.17 -0.56 10.07
C GLN A 86 32.82 -1.30 10.00
N SER A 87 32.88 -2.63 9.82
CA SER A 87 31.74 -3.53 9.91
C SER A 87 31.72 -4.24 11.26
N ARG A 88 30.54 -4.48 11.82
CA ARG A 88 30.37 -5.33 13.03
C ARG A 88 30.39 -6.82 12.72
N PHE A 89 30.48 -7.19 11.44
CA PHE A 89 30.47 -8.56 10.97
C PHE A 89 31.78 -8.90 10.26
N TYR A 90 32.32 -10.08 10.55
CA TYR A 90 33.45 -10.64 9.82
C TYR A 90 32.98 -11.03 8.42
N MET A 91 33.39 -10.27 7.42
CA MET A 91 33.23 -10.64 6.00
C MET A 91 34.61 -10.91 5.42
N SER A 92 34.74 -11.98 4.63
CA SER A 92 35.96 -12.22 3.85
C SER A 92 36.11 -11.10 2.83
N ARG A 93 37.26 -10.42 2.84
CA ARG A 93 37.63 -9.42 1.82
C ARG A 93 38.01 -10.07 0.48
N THR A 94 38.05 -11.39 0.43
CA THR A 94 38.54 -12.16 -0.70
C THR A 94 37.42 -13.06 -1.22
N LYS A 95 37.27 -13.13 -2.54
CA LYS A 95 36.37 -14.07 -3.21
C LYS A 95 36.72 -15.50 -2.74
N TYR A 96 35.71 -16.31 -2.44
CA TYR A 96 35.95 -17.73 -2.15
C TYR A 96 36.63 -18.39 -3.36
N PRO A 97 37.65 -19.24 -3.14
CA PRO A 97 38.22 -20.03 -4.22
C PRO A 97 37.11 -20.89 -4.83
N GLU A 98 37.11 -21.00 -6.15
CA GLU A 98 36.14 -21.83 -6.90
C GLU A 98 36.42 -23.32 -6.71
#